data_AF-A0A1Y0GZC0-F1
#
_entry.id   AF-A0A1Y0GZC0-F1
#
_cell.length_a   1.000
_cell.length_b   1.000
_cell.length_c   1.000
_cell.angle_alpha   90.00
_cell.angle_beta   90.00
_cell.angle_gamma   90.00
#
_symmetry.space_group_name_H-M   'P 1'
#
loop_
_entity.id
_entity.type
_entity.pdbx_description
1 polymer ?
#
loop_
_entity_poly.entity_id
_entity_poly.type
_entity_poly.pdbx_seq_one_letter_code
_entity_poly.pdbx_strand_id
1 'polypeptide(L)'
;MDKFATRAYRRPVSPEESNRIMTIYQLVRKNNDSYEQGIRVAIQAVLVNPNFLFRIEPAGKSRDLNGYELASRLSFFLWNSIPDQTLYDLAASGELSKPKTLEAQVQRMLTDPKAERFSTDFSTQWLQIRRLEEHDADPELFPNFNQELKVDLNQEVILYFRDMLTQNRPITEFINGKFTFLNHRLAKHYGISGDFDQNFRRIDVSSQNRGGLLGMGAILSVTSNPNRTSPVKRGKFIMEQILGTPPPHHLQTSVFSTTRKKPSPQHECANASPNIVPTHPAHRATVPSTLTDSPLKILMPSAVSAQKTEPSPLTTSENSPAKSLSTDSPTCAKTSPVEKSISPAPSPKN
;
A
#
# COMPACT_ATOMS: atom_id res chain seq x y z
N MET A 1 24.09 -21.60 18.38
CA MET A 1 22.97 -21.16 17.52
C MET A 1 22.40 -19.80 17.93
N ASP A 2 22.38 -19.49 19.22
CA ASP A 2 21.65 -18.33 19.79
C ASP A 2 21.93 -16.99 19.12
N LYS A 3 23.18 -16.67 18.77
CA LYS A 3 23.51 -15.43 18.03
C LYS A 3 22.74 -15.29 16.70
N PHE A 4 22.48 -16.41 16.01
CA PHE A 4 21.68 -16.42 14.78
C PHE A 4 20.18 -16.29 15.08
N ALA A 5 19.66 -17.11 16.01
CA ALA A 5 18.25 -17.07 16.41
C ALA A 5 17.83 -15.70 16.97
N THR A 6 18.67 -15.08 17.80
CA THR A 6 18.48 -13.73 18.35
C THR A 6 18.36 -12.67 17.24
N ARG A 7 19.22 -12.72 16.21
CA ARG A 7 19.14 -11.82 15.05
C ARG A 7 17.91 -12.09 14.18
N ALA A 8 17.54 -13.36 13.99
CA ALA A 8 16.38 -13.77 13.21
C ALA A 8 15.05 -13.34 13.88
N TYR A 9 14.94 -13.53 15.20
CA TYR A 9 13.75 -13.17 15.98
C TYR A 9 13.75 -11.70 16.42
N ARG A 10 14.86 -10.99 16.25
CA ARG A 10 15.03 -9.54 16.52
C ARG A 10 14.90 -9.16 18.00
N ARG A 11 15.10 -10.14 18.88
CA ARG A 11 15.11 -10.08 20.35
C ARG A 11 15.96 -11.22 20.90
N PRO A 12 16.36 -11.23 22.19
CA PRO A 12 16.99 -12.40 22.79
C PRO A 12 16.13 -13.65 22.61
N VAL A 13 16.76 -14.74 22.16
CA VAL A 13 16.14 -16.07 22.14
C VAL A 13 16.01 -16.59 23.57
N SER A 14 14.87 -17.19 23.92
CA SER A 14 14.70 -17.78 25.26
C SER A 14 15.47 -19.11 25.40
N PRO A 15 15.78 -19.58 26.63
CA PRO A 15 16.38 -20.88 26.84
C PRO A 15 15.55 -22.03 26.24
N GLU A 16 14.22 -21.94 26.32
CA GLU A 16 13.29 -22.94 25.76
C GLU A 16 13.32 -22.92 24.22
N GLU A 17 13.40 -21.74 23.61
CA GLU A 17 13.54 -21.59 22.15
C GLU A 17 14.89 -22.13 21.66
N SER A 18 15.99 -21.84 22.36
CA SER A 18 17.32 -22.40 22.06
C SER A 18 17.32 -23.93 22.19
N ASN A 19 16.77 -24.47 23.28
CA ASN A 19 16.64 -25.91 23.51
C ASN A 19 15.79 -26.62 22.45
N ARG A 20 14.72 -25.98 21.94
CA ARG A 20 13.92 -26.52 20.82
C ARG A 20 14.75 -26.60 19.53
N ILE A 21 15.50 -25.55 19.19
CA ILE A 21 16.40 -25.54 18.02
C ILE A 21 17.49 -26.61 18.16
N MET A 22 18.06 -26.76 19.36
CA MET A 22 19.11 -27.75 19.62
C MET A 22 18.58 -29.20 19.62
N THR A 23 17.36 -29.44 20.09
CA THR A 23 16.69 -30.75 20.00
C THR A 23 16.53 -31.19 18.54
N ILE A 24 16.17 -30.27 17.63
CA ILE A 24 16.06 -30.56 16.19
C ILE A 24 17.42 -30.96 15.61
N TYR A 25 18.49 -30.21 15.93
CA TYR A 25 19.87 -30.58 15.56
C TYR A 25 20.27 -31.97 16.10
N GLN A 26 19.97 -32.25 17.37
CA GLN A 26 20.31 -33.53 18.01
C GLN A 26 19.54 -34.71 17.39
N LEU A 27 18.28 -34.52 17.00
CA LEU A 27 17.48 -35.55 16.33
C LEU A 27 18.11 -35.96 14.98
N VAL A 28 18.51 -34.98 14.17
CA VAL A 28 19.22 -35.22 12.90
C VAL A 28 20.54 -35.96 13.18
N ARG A 29 21.34 -35.52 14.15
CA ARG A 29 22.60 -36.20 14.51
C ARG A 29 22.42 -37.62 15.05
N LYS A 30 21.29 -37.95 15.68
CA LYS A 30 20.95 -39.32 16.12
C LYS A 30 20.62 -40.27 14.95
N ASN A 31 20.20 -39.73 13.81
CA ASN A 31 19.93 -40.51 12.59
C ASN A 31 21.18 -40.74 11.72
N ASN A 32 22.38 -40.53 12.29
CA ASN A 32 23.69 -40.59 11.60
C ASN A 32 23.90 -39.58 10.45
N ASP A 33 23.04 -38.56 10.31
CA ASP A 33 23.25 -37.44 9.38
C ASP A 33 24.48 -36.60 9.77
N SER A 34 25.07 -35.92 8.78
CA SER A 34 26.29 -35.09 8.97
C SER A 34 26.07 -33.87 9.90
N TYR A 35 27.18 -33.28 10.35
CA TYR A 35 27.16 -32.06 11.18
C TYR A 35 26.50 -30.89 10.44
N GLU A 36 26.86 -30.73 9.17
CA GLU A 36 26.36 -29.71 8.24
C GLU A 36 24.87 -29.89 7.99
N GLN A 37 24.40 -31.13 7.85
CA GLN A 37 22.98 -31.45 7.71
C GLN A 37 22.20 -31.11 8.98
N GLY A 38 22.75 -31.42 10.17
CA GLY A 38 22.18 -30.99 11.45
C GLY A 38 22.05 -29.47 11.55
N ILE A 39 23.09 -28.72 11.16
CA ILE A 39 23.06 -27.25 11.11
C ILE A 39 22.02 -26.74 10.11
N ARG A 40 21.96 -27.32 8.90
CA ARG A 40 21.01 -26.94 7.85
C ARG A 40 19.58 -27.01 8.35
N VAL A 41 19.18 -28.13 8.98
CA VAL A 41 17.82 -28.31 9.50
C VAL A 41 17.54 -27.38 10.69
N ALA A 42 18.52 -27.13 11.56
CA ALA A 42 18.37 -26.17 12.66
C ALA A 42 18.21 -24.72 12.17
N ILE A 43 18.92 -24.31 11.11
CA ILE A 43 18.74 -23.00 10.46
C ILE A 43 17.37 -22.93 9.78
N GLN A 44 16.95 -23.97 9.06
CA GLN A 44 15.62 -24.05 8.46
C GLN A 44 14.51 -23.89 9.53
N ALA A 45 14.63 -24.56 10.68
CA ALA A 45 13.69 -24.45 11.79
C ALA A 45 13.53 -23.02 12.33
N VAL A 46 14.62 -22.22 12.32
CA VAL A 46 14.56 -20.79 12.67
C VAL A 46 13.91 -19.96 11.56
N LEU A 47 14.24 -20.24 10.29
CA LEU A 47 13.73 -19.49 9.14
C LEU A 47 12.26 -19.78 8.79
N VAL A 48 11.68 -20.89 9.24
CA VAL A 48 10.24 -21.17 9.12
C VAL A 48 9.44 -20.83 10.39
N ASN A 49 10.11 -20.28 11.42
CA ASN A 49 9.45 -19.96 12.69
C ASN A 49 8.57 -18.70 12.57
N PRO A 50 7.38 -18.65 13.18
CA PRO A 50 6.55 -17.45 13.22
C PRO A 50 7.27 -16.19 13.75
N ASN A 51 8.19 -16.34 14.72
CA ASN A 51 9.00 -15.23 15.25
C ASN A 51 9.98 -14.63 14.23
N PHE A 52 10.28 -15.33 13.13
CA PHE A 52 11.06 -14.82 11.99
C PHE A 52 10.14 -14.29 10.89
N LEU A 53 9.18 -15.11 10.46
CA LEU A 53 8.27 -14.80 9.34
C LEU A 53 7.38 -13.58 9.59
N PHE A 54 6.95 -13.36 10.84
CA PHE A 54 6.01 -12.31 11.21
C PHE A 54 6.60 -11.35 12.25
N ARG A 55 6.06 -10.13 12.28
CA ARG A 55 6.21 -9.20 13.40
C ARG A 55 4.95 -9.34 14.26
N ILE A 56 4.98 -10.26 15.21
CA ILE A 56 3.82 -10.62 16.03
C ILE A 56 3.66 -9.60 17.16
N GLU A 57 2.61 -8.78 17.09
CA GLU A 57 2.10 -8.05 18.26
C GLU A 57 1.12 -8.98 18.99
N PRO A 58 1.26 -9.25 20.31
CA PRO A 58 0.41 -10.22 20.99
C PRO A 58 -1.02 -9.69 21.13
N ALA A 59 -1.99 -10.56 20.85
CA ALA A 59 -3.41 -10.24 20.97
C ALA A 59 -3.79 -9.90 22.43
N GLY A 60 -4.54 -8.82 22.62
CA GLY A 60 -4.99 -8.38 23.93
C GLY A 60 -5.44 -6.93 23.97
N LYS A 61 -5.47 -6.33 25.16
CA LYS A 61 -5.65 -4.89 25.34
C LYS A 61 -4.44 -4.14 24.76
N SER A 62 -4.68 -2.92 24.29
CA SER A 62 -3.60 -2.00 23.88
C SER A 62 -2.56 -1.91 25.00
N ARG A 63 -1.29 -2.16 24.66
CA ARG A 63 -0.13 -2.06 25.56
C ARG A 63 1.00 -1.35 24.84
N ASP A 64 1.91 -0.77 25.61
CA ASP A 64 3.15 -0.23 25.07
C ASP A 64 4.02 -1.35 24.49
N LEU A 65 4.75 -1.03 23.41
CA LEU A 65 5.74 -1.91 22.81
C LEU A 65 6.96 -2.01 23.74
N ASN A 66 7.54 -3.22 23.85
CA ASN A 66 8.83 -3.35 24.52
C ASN A 66 9.97 -2.80 23.62
N GLY A 67 11.16 -2.62 24.19
CA GLY A 67 12.30 -2.04 23.46
C GLY A 67 12.61 -2.74 22.13
N TYR A 68 12.60 -4.08 22.10
CA TYR A 68 12.91 -4.85 20.90
C TYR A 68 11.80 -4.77 19.84
N GLU A 69 10.54 -4.74 20.28
CA GLU A 69 9.38 -4.50 19.40
C GLU A 69 9.43 -3.11 18.77
N LEU A 70 9.75 -2.08 19.56
CA LEU A 70 9.94 -0.72 19.07
C LEU A 70 11.12 -0.64 18.08
N ALA A 71 12.27 -1.23 18.40
CA ALA A 71 13.43 -1.30 17.51
C ALA A 71 13.12 -1.98 16.17
N SER A 72 12.44 -3.13 16.23
CA SER A 72 11.99 -3.88 15.05
C SER A 72 10.97 -3.09 14.22
N ARG A 73 10.02 -2.41 14.87
CA ARG A 73 9.02 -1.57 14.19
C ARG A 73 9.69 -0.39 13.48
N LEU A 74 10.62 0.31 14.13
CA LEU A 74 11.40 1.41 13.53
C LEU A 74 12.27 0.92 12.35
N SER A 75 13.00 -0.18 12.51
CA SER A 75 13.91 -0.67 11.48
C SER A 75 13.18 -1.17 10.23
N PHE A 76 12.03 -1.83 10.39
CA PHE A 76 11.22 -2.23 9.25
C PHE A 76 10.44 -1.07 8.63
N PHE A 77 10.06 -0.05 9.42
CA PHE A 77 9.42 1.15 8.89
C PHE A 77 10.38 2.00 8.06
N LEU A 78 11.56 2.35 8.60
CA LEU A 78 12.48 3.29 7.94
C LEU A 78 13.50 2.62 7.00
N TRP A 79 13.90 1.38 7.25
CA TRP A 79 14.98 0.71 6.50
C TRP A 79 14.57 -0.59 5.79
N ASN A 80 13.30 -1.00 5.93
CA ASN A 80 12.79 -2.29 5.47
C ASN A 80 13.75 -3.45 5.84
N SER A 81 14.23 -3.47 7.09
CA SER A 81 15.26 -4.40 7.55
C SER A 81 15.25 -4.64 9.06
N ILE A 82 16.09 -5.55 9.54
CA ILE A 82 16.30 -5.80 10.97
C ILE A 82 16.97 -4.58 11.66
N PRO A 83 16.79 -4.39 12.98
CA PRO A 83 17.48 -3.33 13.71
C PRO A 83 19.00 -3.55 13.67
N ASP A 84 19.75 -2.44 13.70
CA ASP A 84 21.20 -2.49 13.89
C ASP A 84 21.56 -2.70 15.36
N GLN A 85 22.85 -2.88 15.65
CA GLN A 85 23.33 -3.13 17.01
C GLN A 85 22.99 -1.96 17.95
N THR A 86 23.09 -0.72 17.47
CA THR A 86 22.72 0.50 18.23
C THR A 86 21.26 0.47 18.68
N LEU A 87 20.31 0.18 17.77
CA LEU A 87 18.90 0.03 18.14
C LEU A 87 18.68 -1.16 19.08
N TYR A 88 19.39 -2.26 18.87
CA TYR A 88 19.28 -3.46 19.69
C TYR A 88 19.76 -3.23 21.14
N ASP A 89 20.83 -2.48 21.34
CA ASP A 89 21.40 -2.18 22.67
C ASP A 89 20.58 -1.11 23.40
N LEU A 90 20.04 -0.11 22.67
CA LEU A 90 19.08 0.86 23.22
C LEU A 90 17.74 0.20 23.58
N ALA A 91 17.34 -0.84 22.84
CA ALA A 91 16.19 -1.68 23.17
C ALA A 91 16.45 -2.52 24.43
N ALA A 92 17.63 -3.13 24.54
CA ALA A 92 18.03 -3.96 25.69
C ALA A 92 18.11 -3.17 27.01
N SER A 93 18.60 -1.92 26.94
CA SER A 93 18.72 -1.01 28.08
C SER A 93 17.42 -0.27 28.44
N GLY A 94 16.38 -0.36 27.60
CA GLY A 94 15.14 0.39 27.78
C GLY A 94 15.25 1.90 27.47
N GLU A 95 16.40 2.36 26.97
CA GLU A 95 16.64 3.77 26.62
C GLU A 95 15.90 4.19 25.34
N LEU A 96 15.61 3.25 24.42
CA LEU A 96 15.01 3.55 23.11
C LEU A 96 13.60 4.18 23.20
N SER A 97 12.85 3.91 24.26
CA SER A 97 11.50 4.48 24.46
C SER A 97 11.51 5.91 24.97
N LYS A 98 12.67 6.44 25.41
CA LYS A 98 12.77 7.83 25.89
C LYS A 98 12.67 8.79 24.70
N PRO A 99 11.81 9.84 24.75
CA PRO A 99 11.52 10.68 23.58
C PRO A 99 12.75 11.25 22.86
N LYS A 100 13.73 11.79 23.61
CA LYS A 100 14.97 12.34 23.05
C LYS A 100 15.84 11.28 22.37
N THR A 101 15.92 10.08 22.95
CA THR A 101 16.66 8.95 22.37
C THR A 101 15.98 8.46 21.09
N LEU A 102 14.66 8.32 21.12
CA LEU A 102 13.84 7.93 19.98
C LEU A 102 13.99 8.90 18.81
N GLU A 103 13.85 10.21 19.06
CA GLU A 103 14.02 11.27 18.07
C GLU A 103 15.42 11.25 17.45
N ALA A 104 16.47 11.18 18.27
CA ALA A 104 17.86 11.08 17.79
C ALA A 104 18.10 9.82 16.93
N GLN A 105 17.50 8.68 17.29
CA GLN A 105 17.59 7.47 16.48
C GLN A 105 16.81 7.59 15.16
N VAL A 106 15.61 8.18 15.15
CA VAL A 106 14.85 8.42 13.92
C VAL A 106 15.64 9.32 12.97
N GLN A 107 16.21 10.43 13.44
CA GLN A 107 17.03 11.33 12.62
C GLN A 107 18.26 10.61 12.05
N ARG A 108 19.01 9.89 12.89
CA ARG A 108 20.14 9.05 12.44
C ARG A 108 19.71 8.07 11.35
N MET A 109 18.58 7.37 11.55
CA MET A 109 18.08 6.39 10.61
C MET A 109 17.66 7.01 9.27
N LEU A 110 17.06 8.21 9.27
CA LEU A 110 16.70 8.94 8.05
C LEU A 110 17.93 9.41 7.25
N THR A 111 19.06 9.66 7.93
CA THR A 111 20.35 10.00 7.27
C THR A 111 21.14 8.78 6.76
N ASP A 112 20.84 7.56 7.23
CA ASP A 112 21.51 6.33 6.77
C ASP A 112 21.05 5.97 5.34
N PRO A 113 21.96 5.54 4.43
CA PRO A 113 21.59 5.13 3.07
C PRO A 113 20.44 4.11 2.98
N LYS A 114 20.23 3.27 4.00
CA LYS A 114 19.09 2.33 4.06
C LYS A 114 17.72 3.01 4.03
N ALA A 115 17.60 4.29 4.41
CA ALA A 115 16.35 5.06 4.34
C ALA A 115 15.84 5.28 2.90
N GLU A 116 16.71 5.08 1.91
CA GLU A 116 16.31 5.03 0.50
C GLU A 116 15.26 3.94 0.26
N ARG A 117 15.33 2.81 0.97
CA ARG A 117 14.37 1.70 0.82
C ARG A 117 12.96 2.13 1.20
N PHE A 118 12.78 2.83 2.32
CA PHE A 118 11.50 3.42 2.68
C PHE A 118 11.05 4.45 1.64
N SER A 119 11.94 5.33 1.20
CA SER A 119 11.63 6.34 0.20
C SER A 119 11.10 5.71 -1.11
N THR A 120 11.78 4.67 -1.60
CA THR A 120 11.38 3.89 -2.78
C THR A 120 10.10 3.10 -2.56
N ASP A 121 10.01 2.31 -1.49
CA ASP A 121 8.86 1.45 -1.24
C ASP A 121 7.58 2.26 -0.99
N PHE A 122 7.64 3.28 -0.14
CA PHE A 122 6.48 4.08 0.25
C PHE A 122 6.00 4.96 -0.91
N SER A 123 6.88 5.75 -1.52
CA SER A 123 6.47 6.69 -2.58
C SER A 123 5.90 5.95 -3.81
N THR A 124 6.53 4.85 -4.25
CA THR A 124 6.08 4.12 -5.45
C THR A 124 4.77 3.36 -5.23
N GLN A 125 4.46 2.94 -4.00
CA GLN A 125 3.17 2.33 -3.64
C GLN A 125 2.08 3.38 -3.49
N TRP A 126 2.32 4.42 -2.68
CA TRP A 126 1.36 5.49 -2.42
C TRP A 126 0.96 6.20 -3.73
N LEU A 127 1.94 6.66 -4.49
CA LEU A 127 1.73 7.41 -5.72
C LEU A 127 1.45 6.51 -6.95
N GLN A 128 1.30 5.20 -6.73
CA GLN A 128 1.00 4.20 -7.77
C GLN A 128 2.04 4.13 -8.92
N ILE A 129 3.27 4.62 -8.70
CA ILE A 129 4.33 4.69 -9.72
C ILE A 129 4.76 3.30 -10.22
N ARG A 130 4.59 2.24 -9.42
CA ARG A 130 4.85 0.86 -9.87
C ARG A 130 4.10 0.49 -11.17
N ARG A 131 2.95 1.11 -11.42
CA ARG A 131 2.16 0.93 -12.65
C ARG A 131 2.80 1.57 -13.90
N LEU A 132 3.84 2.39 -13.74
CA LEU A 132 4.54 3.03 -14.87
C LEU A 132 5.30 2.01 -15.73
N GLU A 133 5.77 0.91 -15.12
CA GLU A 133 6.39 -0.21 -15.84
C GLU A 133 5.38 -0.85 -16.80
N GLU A 134 4.18 -1.15 -16.30
CA GLU A 134 3.04 -1.71 -17.06
C GLU A 134 2.33 -0.69 -17.97
N HIS A 135 2.69 0.60 -17.90
CA HIS A 135 2.03 1.65 -18.67
C HIS A 135 2.57 1.67 -20.11
N ASP A 136 1.84 1.07 -21.03
CA ASP A 136 2.14 1.16 -22.47
C ASP A 136 1.54 2.44 -23.06
N ALA A 137 2.40 3.38 -23.42
CA ALA A 137 2.04 4.45 -24.36
C ALA A 137 2.00 3.89 -25.79
N ASP A 138 1.22 4.52 -26.66
CA ASP A 138 1.18 4.19 -28.08
C ASP A 138 2.54 4.48 -28.73
N PRO A 139 3.27 3.48 -29.26
CA PRO A 139 4.63 3.68 -29.76
C PRO A 139 4.69 4.45 -31.09
N GLU A 140 3.59 4.53 -31.85
CA GLU A 140 3.53 5.34 -33.07
C GLU A 140 3.40 6.84 -32.72
N LEU A 141 2.64 7.15 -31.66
CA LEU A 141 2.45 8.52 -31.17
C LEU A 141 3.58 8.99 -30.24
N PHE A 142 4.16 8.08 -29.46
CA PHE A 142 5.14 8.38 -28.41
C PHE A 142 6.40 7.50 -28.49
N PRO A 143 7.14 7.49 -29.63
CA PRO A 143 8.28 6.59 -29.86
C PRO A 143 9.43 6.76 -28.86
N ASN A 144 9.52 7.93 -28.20
CA ASN A 144 10.53 8.21 -27.17
C ASN A 144 10.14 7.71 -25.77
N PHE A 145 8.92 7.19 -25.57
CA PHE A 145 8.45 6.68 -24.28
C PHE A 145 8.87 5.22 -24.08
N ASN A 146 10.17 5.03 -23.85
CA ASN A 146 10.80 3.71 -23.73
C ASN A 146 11.05 3.31 -22.26
N GLN A 147 11.55 2.08 -22.05
CA GLN A 147 11.79 1.54 -20.71
C GLN A 147 12.83 2.34 -19.91
N GLU A 148 13.87 2.85 -20.57
CA GLU A 148 14.89 3.67 -19.91
C GLU A 148 14.29 4.99 -19.38
N LEU A 149 13.38 5.61 -20.14
CA LEU A 149 12.63 6.77 -19.69
C LEU A 149 11.69 6.43 -18.52
N LYS A 150 11.01 5.28 -18.54
CA LYS A 150 10.16 4.82 -17.42
C LYS A 150 10.97 4.67 -16.12
N VAL A 151 12.19 4.12 -16.20
CA VAL A 151 13.11 3.99 -15.06
C VAL A 151 13.50 5.37 -14.52
N ASP A 152 13.92 6.28 -15.41
CA ASP A 152 14.35 7.61 -14.99
C ASP A 152 13.19 8.43 -14.37
N LEU A 153 11.99 8.35 -14.95
CA LEU A 153 10.76 8.96 -14.42
C LEU A 153 10.40 8.42 -13.03
N ASN A 154 10.59 7.13 -12.77
CA ASN A 154 10.39 6.54 -11.44
C ASN A 154 11.41 7.11 -10.44
N GLN A 155 12.69 7.19 -10.85
CA GLN A 155 13.78 7.72 -10.02
C GLN A 155 13.61 9.20 -9.67
N GLU A 156 13.05 10.03 -10.56
CA GLU A 156 12.66 11.42 -10.25
C GLU A 156 11.76 11.50 -9.00
N VAL A 157 10.70 10.68 -8.95
CA VAL A 157 9.74 10.66 -7.83
C VAL A 157 10.40 10.20 -6.53
N ILE A 158 11.23 9.15 -6.61
CA ILE A 158 11.94 8.59 -5.44
C ILE A 158 12.89 9.63 -4.85
N LEU A 159 13.69 10.30 -5.68
CA LEU A 159 14.64 11.32 -5.23
C LEU A 159 13.93 12.56 -4.70
N TYR A 160 12.84 13.00 -5.33
CA TYR A 160 12.04 14.12 -4.85
C TYR A 160 11.43 13.84 -3.47
N PHE A 161 10.80 12.67 -3.30
CA PHE A 161 10.24 12.26 -2.01
C PHE A 161 11.34 12.15 -0.94
N ARG A 162 12.52 11.62 -1.29
CA ARG A 162 13.67 11.53 -0.38
C ARG A 162 14.18 12.90 0.05
N ASP A 163 14.32 13.87 -0.85
CA ASP A 163 14.74 15.24 -0.51
C ASP A 163 13.72 15.88 0.43
N MET A 164 12.43 15.78 0.09
CA MET A 164 11.32 16.29 0.91
C MET A 164 11.32 15.71 2.34
N LEU A 165 11.52 14.40 2.48
CA LEU A 165 11.58 13.72 3.77
C LEU A 165 12.85 14.08 4.57
N THR A 166 14.03 14.03 3.94
CA THR A 166 15.32 14.23 4.63
C THR A 166 15.58 15.69 4.99
N GLN A 167 15.06 16.64 4.21
CA GLN A 167 15.11 18.07 4.49
C GLN A 167 13.93 18.55 5.35
N ASN A 168 13.01 17.67 5.75
CA ASN A 168 11.79 17.98 6.51
C ASN A 168 11.00 19.17 5.90
N ARG A 169 10.85 19.16 4.57
CA ARG A 169 10.18 20.24 3.81
C ARG A 169 8.67 20.25 4.08
N PRO A 170 8.02 21.44 4.04
CA PRO A 170 6.57 21.54 4.24
C PRO A 170 5.81 20.77 3.17
N ILE A 171 4.75 20.05 3.57
CA ILE A 171 3.94 19.21 2.66
C ILE A 171 3.30 19.99 1.50
N THR A 172 3.16 21.31 1.60
CA THR A 172 2.74 22.18 0.49
C THR A 172 3.75 22.15 -0.66
N GLU A 173 5.04 22.24 -0.35
CA GLU A 173 6.15 22.14 -1.31
C GLU A 173 6.20 20.76 -1.97
N PHE A 174 5.64 19.70 -1.35
CA PHE A 174 5.49 18.41 -2.03
C PHE A 174 4.64 18.52 -3.30
N ILE A 175 3.57 19.33 -3.23
CA ILE A 175 2.58 19.47 -4.30
C ILE A 175 3.01 20.52 -5.33
N ASN A 176 3.56 21.66 -4.88
CA ASN A 176 3.86 22.83 -5.72
C ASN A 176 5.32 23.33 -5.67
N GLY A 177 6.25 22.50 -5.22
CA GLY A 177 7.65 22.85 -5.07
C GLY A 177 8.32 23.29 -6.36
N LYS A 178 9.26 24.24 -6.26
CA LYS A 178 9.94 24.84 -7.42
C LYS A 178 11.24 24.13 -7.78
N PHE A 179 11.28 22.81 -7.64
CA PHE A 179 12.45 22.00 -7.98
C PHE A 179 12.06 20.62 -8.51
N THR A 180 13.01 19.93 -9.14
CA THR A 180 12.92 18.49 -9.44
C THR A 180 14.32 17.87 -9.55
N PHE A 181 14.41 16.57 -9.83
CA PHE A 181 15.64 15.84 -10.06
C PHE A 181 15.74 15.36 -11.51
N LEU A 182 16.78 15.76 -12.23
CA LEU A 182 16.98 15.42 -13.63
C LEU A 182 18.35 14.78 -13.88
N ASN A 183 18.37 13.79 -14.76
CA ASN A 183 19.53 13.39 -15.54
C ASN A 183 19.40 13.90 -16.99
N HIS A 184 20.36 13.56 -17.84
CA HIS A 184 20.38 13.92 -19.27
C HIS A 184 19.08 13.55 -20.01
N ARG A 185 18.55 12.35 -19.75
CA ARG A 185 17.37 11.83 -20.45
C ARG A 185 16.11 12.59 -20.06
N LEU A 186 15.89 12.85 -18.77
CA LEU A 186 14.76 13.64 -18.31
C LEU A 186 14.86 15.11 -18.71
N ALA A 187 16.06 15.70 -18.68
CA ALA A 187 16.28 17.05 -19.18
C ALA A 187 15.87 17.16 -20.66
N LYS A 188 16.31 16.21 -21.50
CA LYS A 188 15.89 16.11 -22.90
C LYS A 188 14.38 15.87 -23.05
N HIS A 189 13.78 14.98 -22.26
CA HIS A 189 12.35 14.68 -22.30
C HIS A 189 11.47 15.89 -21.90
N TYR A 190 11.93 16.70 -20.94
CA TYR A 190 11.21 17.90 -20.49
C TYR A 190 11.56 19.17 -21.27
N GLY A 191 12.51 19.11 -22.22
CA GLY A 191 12.95 20.28 -22.99
C GLY A 191 13.76 21.29 -22.18
N ILE A 192 14.48 20.83 -21.15
CA ILE A 192 15.29 21.67 -20.26
C ILE A 192 16.74 21.62 -20.75
N SER A 193 17.23 22.76 -21.25
CA SER A 193 18.62 22.91 -21.68
C SER A 193 19.58 22.99 -20.48
N GLY A 194 20.76 22.39 -20.61
CA GLY A 194 21.83 22.44 -19.60
C GLY A 194 22.85 21.33 -19.81
N ASP A 195 23.96 21.38 -19.08
CA ASP A 195 24.98 20.34 -19.06
C ASP A 195 24.60 19.23 -18.05
N PHE A 196 23.85 18.24 -18.54
CA PHE A 196 23.37 17.10 -17.77
C PHE A 196 24.07 15.81 -18.22
N ASP A 197 24.55 15.04 -17.25
CA ASP A 197 25.11 13.70 -17.40
C ASP A 197 24.08 12.62 -17.05
N GLN A 198 24.50 11.36 -16.93
CA GLN A 198 23.61 10.25 -16.53
C GLN A 198 23.20 10.31 -15.06
N ASN A 199 23.83 11.16 -14.24
CA ASN A 199 23.55 11.28 -12.82
C ASN A 199 22.36 12.21 -12.58
N PHE A 200 21.54 11.90 -11.58
CA PHE A 200 20.46 12.78 -11.17
C PHE A 200 20.99 13.96 -10.36
N ARG A 201 20.58 15.17 -10.74
CA ARG A 201 20.93 16.43 -10.08
C ARG A 201 19.65 17.16 -9.68
N ARG A 202 19.60 17.68 -8.45
CA ARG A 202 18.52 18.59 -8.03
C ARG A 202 18.66 19.90 -8.81
N ILE A 203 17.59 20.34 -9.47
CA ILE A 203 17.53 21.66 -10.11
C ILE A 203 16.30 22.43 -9.64
N ASP A 204 16.43 23.75 -9.52
CA ASP A 204 15.26 24.61 -9.33
C ASP A 204 14.62 24.89 -10.70
N VAL A 205 13.28 24.95 -10.74
CA VAL A 205 12.48 25.16 -11.94
C VAL A 205 11.55 26.37 -11.78
N SER A 206 11.61 27.27 -12.77
CA SER A 206 10.84 28.51 -12.80
C SER A 206 9.51 28.42 -13.58
N SER A 207 9.30 27.33 -14.33
CA SER A 207 8.09 27.10 -15.13
C SER A 207 6.90 26.71 -14.26
N GLN A 208 5.74 27.33 -14.50
CA GLN A 208 4.48 26.96 -13.84
C GLN A 208 4.02 25.51 -14.14
N ASN A 209 4.59 24.88 -15.19
CA ASN A 209 4.24 23.54 -15.64
C ASN A 209 5.26 22.46 -15.19
N ARG A 210 6.22 22.79 -14.34
CA ARG A 210 7.26 21.88 -13.84
C ARG A 210 7.55 22.13 -12.36
N GLY A 211 8.04 21.10 -11.68
CA GLY A 211 8.25 21.10 -10.24
C GLY A 211 6.99 20.66 -9.49
N GLY A 212 7.19 20.19 -8.27
CA GLY A 212 6.14 19.56 -7.47
C GLY A 212 5.70 18.21 -8.04
N LEU A 213 5.03 17.42 -7.20
CA LEU A 213 4.51 16.11 -7.58
C LEU A 213 3.66 16.14 -8.86
N LEU A 214 2.78 17.14 -9.00
CA LEU A 214 1.79 17.18 -10.07
C LEU A 214 2.38 17.52 -11.45
N GLY A 215 3.60 18.05 -11.50
CA GLY A 215 4.33 18.37 -12.73
C GLY A 215 5.19 17.22 -13.28
N MET A 216 5.39 16.14 -12.51
CA MET A 216 6.28 15.03 -12.87
C MET A 216 5.71 14.12 -13.97
N GLY A 217 6.54 13.75 -14.93
CA GLY A 217 6.17 12.88 -16.04
C GLY A 217 5.61 11.53 -15.58
N ALA A 218 6.14 10.95 -14.49
CA ALA A 218 5.64 9.70 -13.93
C ALA A 218 4.16 9.78 -13.55
N ILE A 219 3.78 10.83 -12.80
CA ILE A 219 2.39 11.11 -12.37
C ILE A 219 1.51 11.41 -13.58
N LEU A 220 2.01 12.21 -14.52
CA LEU A 220 1.30 12.56 -15.74
C LEU A 220 1.02 11.34 -16.64
N SER A 221 1.94 10.37 -16.68
CA SER A 221 1.81 9.11 -17.43
C SER A 221 0.88 8.10 -16.76
N VAL A 222 1.05 7.78 -15.46
CA VAL A 222 0.15 6.81 -14.78
C VAL A 222 -1.30 7.31 -14.69
N THR A 223 -1.52 8.63 -14.84
CA THR A 223 -2.86 9.24 -14.94
C THR A 223 -3.36 9.47 -16.37
N SER A 224 -2.76 8.83 -17.39
CA SER A 224 -3.13 8.98 -18.80
C SER A 224 -3.82 7.73 -19.40
N ASN A 225 -4.14 7.80 -20.69
CA ASN A 225 -4.42 6.66 -21.56
C ASN A 225 -3.25 6.47 -22.54
N PRO A 226 -3.03 5.27 -23.10
CA PRO A 226 -1.94 4.98 -24.03
C PRO A 226 -1.73 6.02 -25.15
N ASN A 227 -2.83 6.57 -25.69
CA ASN A 227 -2.82 7.50 -26.82
C ASN A 227 -3.13 8.97 -26.45
N ARG A 228 -3.49 9.29 -25.20
CA ARG A 228 -3.90 10.66 -24.80
C ARG A 228 -3.93 10.89 -23.28
N THR A 229 -3.84 12.16 -22.88
CA THR A 229 -4.05 12.57 -21.49
C THR A 229 -5.49 12.25 -21.00
N SER A 230 -5.69 12.21 -19.67
CA SER A 230 -7.01 11.99 -19.08
C SER A 230 -7.23 12.86 -17.83
N PRO A 231 -7.97 13.97 -17.93
CA PRO A 231 -8.36 14.77 -16.77
C PRO A 231 -9.14 13.97 -15.73
N VAL A 232 -9.97 13.00 -16.16
CA VAL A 232 -10.76 12.14 -15.28
C VAL A 232 -9.87 11.23 -14.42
N LYS A 233 -8.90 10.52 -15.04
CA LYS A 233 -7.94 9.69 -14.29
C LYS A 233 -7.07 10.54 -13.35
N ARG A 234 -6.67 11.74 -13.76
CA ARG A 234 -5.88 12.66 -12.95
C ARG A 234 -6.67 13.21 -11.75
N GLY A 235 -7.93 13.59 -11.95
CA GLY A 235 -8.83 13.99 -10.86
C GLY A 235 -9.05 12.85 -9.87
N LYS A 236 -9.29 11.62 -10.36
CA LYS A 236 -9.38 10.42 -9.53
C LYS A 236 -8.10 10.19 -8.70
N PHE A 237 -6.92 10.30 -9.31
CA PHE A 237 -5.65 10.18 -8.61
C PHE A 237 -5.49 11.20 -7.47
N ILE A 238 -5.85 12.47 -7.70
CA ILE A 238 -5.79 13.52 -6.67
C ILE A 238 -6.75 13.19 -5.52
N MET A 239 -8.00 12.80 -5.84
CA MET A 239 -9.00 12.42 -4.85
C MET A 239 -8.57 11.22 -4.00
N GLU A 240 -8.01 10.17 -4.63
CA GLU A 240 -7.61 8.94 -3.95
C GLU A 240 -6.30 9.10 -3.16
N GLN A 241 -5.24 9.60 -3.79
CA GLN A 241 -3.88 9.56 -3.23
C GLN A 241 -3.50 10.82 -2.46
N ILE A 242 -4.07 11.99 -2.79
CA ILE A 242 -3.70 13.27 -2.16
C ILE A 242 -4.74 13.71 -1.13
N LEU A 243 -6.03 13.60 -1.46
CA LEU A 243 -7.13 14.07 -0.60
C LEU A 243 -7.74 12.97 0.30
N GLY A 244 -7.37 11.70 0.11
CA GLY A 244 -7.92 10.56 0.88
C GLY A 244 -9.45 10.39 0.78
N THR A 245 -10.07 10.95 -0.27
CA THR A 245 -11.52 11.03 -0.49
C THR A 245 -11.86 10.45 -1.87
N PRO A 246 -11.81 9.12 -2.03
CA PRO A 246 -12.01 8.47 -3.33
C PRO A 246 -13.36 8.84 -3.97
N PRO A 247 -13.43 8.96 -5.30
CA PRO A 247 -14.68 9.28 -5.97
C PRO A 247 -15.74 8.20 -5.72
N PRO A 248 -17.05 8.55 -5.64
CA PRO A 248 -18.14 7.60 -5.42
C PRO A 248 -18.10 6.42 -6.40
N HIS A 249 -18.48 5.22 -5.93
CA HIS A 249 -18.37 3.99 -6.73
C HIS A 249 -19.07 4.05 -8.10
N HIS A 250 -20.15 4.81 -8.25
CA HIS A 250 -20.82 5.00 -9.55
C HIS A 250 -20.05 5.90 -10.54
N LEU A 251 -19.11 6.73 -10.04
CA LEU A 251 -18.15 7.51 -10.83
C LEU A 251 -16.79 6.80 -10.97
N GLN A 252 -16.59 5.68 -10.28
CA GLN A 252 -15.49 4.76 -10.54
C GLN A 252 -15.77 4.02 -11.87
N THR A 253 -15.56 4.74 -12.96
CA THR A 253 -15.37 4.14 -14.28
C THR A 253 -14.37 2.98 -14.18
N SER A 254 -14.56 1.94 -14.99
CA SER A 254 -13.54 0.89 -15.18
C SER A 254 -12.35 1.45 -15.97
N VAL A 255 -11.61 2.40 -15.37
CA VAL A 255 -10.50 3.14 -16.01
C VAL A 255 -9.21 2.32 -16.16
N PHE A 256 -9.21 1.07 -15.69
CA PHE A 256 -8.02 0.24 -15.54
C PHE A 256 -8.09 -1.13 -16.26
N SER A 257 -9.14 -1.42 -17.02
CA SER A 257 -9.21 -2.63 -17.85
C SER A 257 -8.50 -2.44 -19.20
N THR A 258 -7.18 -2.67 -19.25
CA THR A 258 -6.42 -2.71 -20.52
C THR A 258 -6.61 -4.07 -21.23
N THR A 259 -7.85 -4.47 -21.49
CA THR A 259 -8.13 -5.64 -22.34
C THR A 259 -8.06 -5.23 -23.81
N ARG A 260 -6.88 -5.40 -24.42
CA ARG A 260 -6.67 -5.26 -25.87
C ARG A 260 -7.46 -6.36 -26.60
N LYS A 261 -8.75 -6.11 -26.86
CA LYS A 261 -9.66 -7.08 -27.48
C LYS A 261 -9.29 -7.23 -28.96
N LYS A 262 -8.50 -8.27 -29.28
CA LYS A 262 -8.24 -8.69 -30.67
C LYS A 262 -9.59 -9.04 -31.33
N PRO A 263 -9.92 -8.53 -32.54
CA PRO A 263 -11.11 -8.96 -33.25
C PRO A 263 -10.95 -10.41 -33.71
N SER A 264 -11.78 -11.31 -33.19
CA SER A 264 -11.94 -12.67 -33.71
C SER A 264 -12.86 -12.64 -34.93
N PRO A 265 -12.49 -13.23 -36.09
CA PRO A 265 -13.39 -13.33 -37.24
C PRO A 265 -14.64 -14.14 -36.89
N GLN A 266 -15.81 -13.67 -37.33
CA GLN A 266 -17.08 -14.36 -37.17
C GLN A 266 -17.45 -15.09 -38.47
N HIS A 267 -17.43 -16.41 -38.44
CA HIS A 267 -18.08 -17.38 -39.35
C HIS A 267 -18.13 -18.72 -38.60
N GLU A 268 -19.12 -19.60 -38.67
CA GLU A 268 -20.54 -19.47 -39.06
C GLU A 268 -21.30 -20.66 -38.40
N CYS A 269 -22.62 -20.72 -38.48
CA CYS A 269 -23.43 -21.53 -37.55
C CYS A 269 -23.50 -23.06 -37.82
N ALA A 270 -23.59 -23.80 -36.70
CA ALA A 270 -24.41 -25.01 -36.45
C ALA A 270 -24.27 -26.28 -37.31
N ASN A 271 -24.08 -27.44 -36.66
CA ASN A 271 -25.18 -28.41 -36.41
C ASN A 271 -24.81 -29.66 -35.59
N ALA A 272 -25.86 -30.32 -35.07
CA ALA A 272 -25.97 -31.74 -34.63
C ALA A 272 -25.25 -32.23 -33.34
N SER A 273 -26.08 -32.53 -32.34
CA SER A 273 -25.94 -33.63 -31.35
C SER A 273 -26.70 -34.88 -31.88
N PRO A 274 -26.67 -36.10 -31.28
CA PRO A 274 -26.39 -36.40 -29.85
C PRO A 274 -25.65 -37.73 -29.51
N ASN A 275 -25.58 -37.98 -28.19
CA ASN A 275 -25.36 -39.25 -27.46
C ASN A 275 -23.93 -39.82 -27.36
N ILE A 276 -23.42 -39.95 -26.11
CA ILE A 276 -23.39 -41.22 -25.32
C ILE A 276 -22.92 -40.91 -23.87
N VAL A 277 -23.50 -41.61 -22.89
CA VAL A 277 -23.20 -41.68 -21.43
C VAL A 277 -23.32 -43.19 -21.08
N PRO A 278 -22.57 -43.87 -20.15
CA PRO A 278 -22.03 -43.47 -18.82
C PRO A 278 -20.52 -43.87 -18.65
N THR A 279 -19.83 -44.08 -17.50
CA THR A 279 -20.18 -44.15 -16.04
C THR A 279 -18.94 -43.86 -15.15
N HIS A 280 -19.12 -43.17 -14.01
CA HIS A 280 -18.66 -43.52 -12.63
C HIS A 280 -18.34 -42.30 -11.73
N PRO A 281 -18.48 -42.41 -10.38
CA PRO A 281 -18.47 -41.28 -9.47
C PRO A 281 -17.10 -40.99 -8.85
N ALA A 282 -16.86 -39.72 -8.51
CA ALA A 282 -15.84 -39.30 -7.57
C ALA A 282 -16.45 -38.33 -6.55
N HIS A 283 -16.48 -38.73 -5.28
CA HIS A 283 -16.87 -37.83 -4.19
C HIS A 283 -15.86 -36.68 -4.08
N ARG A 284 -16.33 -35.43 -4.12
CA ARG A 284 -15.54 -34.26 -3.75
C ARG A 284 -16.31 -33.44 -2.71
N ALA A 285 -15.78 -33.40 -1.49
CA ALA A 285 -16.36 -32.65 -0.40
C ALA A 285 -16.26 -31.13 -0.67
N THR A 286 -17.37 -30.43 -0.47
CA THR A 286 -17.45 -28.97 -0.58
C THR A 286 -16.92 -28.34 0.71
N VAL A 287 -15.95 -27.44 0.61
CA VAL A 287 -15.55 -26.53 1.71
C VAL A 287 -15.96 -25.12 1.29
N PRO A 288 -16.80 -24.41 2.06
CA PRO A 288 -17.23 -23.07 1.70
C PRO A 288 -16.12 -22.05 1.94
N SER A 289 -15.82 -21.25 0.91
CA SER A 289 -14.86 -20.15 0.98
C SER A 289 -15.52 -18.87 1.52
N THR A 290 -15.23 -18.51 2.77
CA THR A 290 -15.56 -17.20 3.34
C THR A 290 -14.30 -16.48 3.81
N LEU A 291 -13.64 -15.78 2.90
CA LEU A 291 -12.65 -14.74 3.24
C LEU A 291 -13.24 -13.40 2.84
N THR A 292 -13.65 -12.63 3.86
CA THR A 292 -14.14 -11.27 3.69
C THR A 292 -12.98 -10.31 3.48
N ASP A 293 -13.03 -9.56 2.38
CA ASP A 293 -12.18 -8.38 2.19
C ASP A 293 -12.40 -7.36 3.33
N SER A 294 -11.31 -6.79 3.83
CA SER A 294 -11.35 -5.63 4.74
C SER A 294 -10.04 -4.87 4.63
N PRO A 295 -10.04 -3.65 4.04
CA PRO A 295 -8.82 -2.89 3.84
C PRO A 295 -8.31 -2.31 5.17
N LEU A 296 -7.00 -2.47 5.42
CA LEU A 296 -6.32 -1.80 6.54
C LEU A 296 -6.47 -0.28 6.42
N LYS A 297 -7.18 0.34 7.37
CA LYS A 297 -7.07 1.79 7.61
C LYS A 297 -5.75 2.06 8.33
N ILE A 298 -4.75 2.53 7.59
CA ILE A 298 -3.53 3.09 8.17
C ILE A 298 -3.89 4.46 8.76
N LEU A 299 -3.99 4.52 10.09
CA LEU A 299 -4.22 5.77 10.83
C LEU A 299 -2.88 6.49 11.00
N MET A 300 -2.71 7.63 10.34
CA MET A 300 -1.59 8.54 10.62
C MET A 300 -1.78 9.20 11.99
N PRO A 301 -0.78 9.22 12.89
CA PRO A 301 -0.88 9.97 14.14
C PRO A 301 -0.73 11.47 13.88
N SER A 302 -1.75 12.25 14.24
CA SER A 302 -1.69 13.71 14.21
C SER A 302 -0.63 14.24 15.18
N ALA A 303 0.27 15.10 14.69
CA ALA A 303 1.18 15.84 15.56
C ALA A 303 0.40 16.87 16.40
N VAL A 304 0.38 16.69 17.71
CA VAL A 304 -0.21 17.66 18.65
C VAL A 304 0.77 18.82 18.83
N SER A 305 0.45 19.97 18.24
CA SER A 305 1.12 21.23 18.55
C SER A 305 0.46 21.86 19.78
N ALA A 306 1.20 22.00 20.87
CA ALA A 306 0.73 22.65 22.08
C ALA A 306 0.87 24.17 21.94
N GLN A 307 -0.25 24.88 21.70
CA GLN A 307 -0.30 26.34 21.85
C GLN A 307 -0.93 26.71 23.20
N LYS A 308 -0.27 27.63 23.89
CA LYS A 308 -0.54 28.06 25.26
C LYS A 308 -1.62 29.14 25.25
N THR A 309 -2.72 28.92 25.99
CA THR A 309 -3.83 29.87 26.13
C THR A 309 -3.69 30.73 27.39
N GLU A 310 -3.91 32.03 27.25
CA GLU A 310 -4.34 32.97 28.31
C GLU A 310 -5.37 33.97 27.73
N PRO A 311 -6.27 34.59 28.52
CA PRO A 311 -7.64 34.87 28.05
C PRO A 311 -8.16 36.32 28.12
N SER A 312 -9.27 36.57 27.38
CA SER A 312 -10.33 37.57 27.65
C SER A 312 -10.04 39.07 27.37
N PRO A 313 -11.06 39.97 27.24
CA PRO A 313 -12.50 39.80 27.55
C PRO A 313 -13.53 40.20 26.45
N LEU A 314 -14.82 40.10 26.82
CA LEU A 314 -16.06 40.27 26.04
C LEU A 314 -16.37 41.71 25.57
N THR A 315 -17.19 41.83 24.52
CA THR A 315 -18.31 42.78 24.46
C THR A 315 -19.57 42.15 23.82
N THR A 316 -20.75 42.66 24.21
CA THR A 316 -22.11 42.11 24.01
C THR A 316 -22.91 42.76 22.87
N SER A 317 -23.95 42.07 22.36
CA SER A 317 -25.20 42.57 21.71
C SER A 317 -25.68 41.56 20.63
N GLU A 318 -26.93 41.15 20.42
CA GLU A 318 -28.23 41.10 21.12
C GLU A 318 -29.22 40.39 20.14
N ASN A 319 -30.28 39.77 20.68
CA ASN A 319 -31.62 39.57 20.09
C ASN A 319 -31.90 38.70 18.81
N SER A 320 -32.40 37.49 19.12
CA SER A 320 -33.51 36.68 18.54
C SER A 320 -34.70 37.43 17.85
N PRO A 321 -35.69 36.75 17.18
CA PRO A 321 -36.15 35.36 17.40
C PRO A 321 -36.48 34.49 16.17
N ALA A 322 -36.79 33.22 16.47
CA ALA A 322 -37.16 32.15 15.56
C ALA A 322 -38.56 32.26 14.93
N LYS A 323 -38.81 31.44 13.90
CA LYS A 323 -40.17 31.00 13.53
C LYS A 323 -40.20 29.51 13.19
N SER A 324 -41.13 28.80 13.81
CA SER A 324 -41.40 27.38 13.63
C SER A 324 -42.31 27.12 12.44
N LEU A 325 -42.18 25.93 11.84
CA LEU A 325 -43.28 25.25 11.15
C LEU A 325 -43.12 23.74 11.32
N SER A 326 -44.24 23.07 11.55
CA SER A 326 -44.37 21.64 11.87
C SER A 326 -45.12 20.90 10.75
N THR A 327 -45.08 19.56 10.80
CA THR A 327 -46.12 18.63 10.27
C THR A 327 -46.47 18.76 8.77
N ASP A 328 -46.20 17.76 7.91
CA ASP A 328 -46.95 16.50 7.91
C ASP A 328 -46.24 15.34 7.18
N SER A 329 -46.62 14.11 7.57
CA SER A 329 -46.25 12.84 6.92
C SER A 329 -47.51 12.03 6.59
N PRO A 330 -47.65 11.43 5.39
CA PRO A 330 -48.68 10.44 5.13
C PRO A 330 -48.14 9.00 5.30
N THR A 331 -48.85 8.18 6.08
CA THR A 331 -48.50 6.79 6.41
C THR A 331 -49.16 5.78 5.45
N CYS A 332 -48.57 4.58 5.35
CA CYS A 332 -49.03 3.47 4.50
C CYS A 332 -50.50 3.04 4.68
N ALA A 333 -51.08 2.50 3.61
CA ALA A 333 -52.18 1.54 3.68
C ALA A 333 -51.68 0.12 3.32
N LYS A 334 -51.99 -0.87 4.18
CA LYS A 334 -51.85 -2.30 3.90
C LYS A 334 -53.23 -2.91 3.76
N THR A 335 -53.44 -3.80 2.79
CA THR A 335 -54.62 -4.68 2.74
C THR A 335 -54.25 -6.11 2.32
N SER A 336 -54.84 -7.08 3.01
CA SER A 336 -54.79 -8.54 2.81
C SER A 336 -55.79 -9.16 3.80
N PRO A 337 -56.22 -10.43 3.66
CA PRO A 337 -56.45 -11.22 2.45
C PRO A 337 -57.90 -11.79 2.42
N VAL A 338 -58.33 -12.43 1.33
CA VAL A 338 -59.51 -13.33 1.32
C VAL A 338 -59.26 -14.53 0.40
N GLU A 339 -59.31 -15.75 0.96
CA GLU A 339 -59.41 -17.00 0.20
C GLU A 339 -60.88 -17.38 -0.04
N LYS A 340 -61.18 -18.09 -1.15
CA LYS A 340 -62.20 -19.17 -1.17
C LYS A 340 -62.19 -20.07 -2.43
N SER A 341 -61.96 -21.37 -2.17
CA SER A 341 -62.58 -22.56 -2.79
C SER A 341 -62.69 -22.73 -4.33
N ILE A 342 -61.72 -23.47 -4.88
CA ILE A 342 -61.83 -24.75 -5.65
C ILE A 342 -63.26 -25.24 -6.02
N SER A 343 -63.54 -25.59 -7.29
CA SER A 343 -63.91 -26.95 -7.82
C SER A 343 -64.30 -26.93 -9.33
N PRO A 344 -64.59 -28.05 -10.05
CA PRO A 344 -63.83 -28.37 -11.28
C PRO A 344 -64.64 -28.36 -12.60
N ALA A 345 -63.94 -28.41 -13.73
CA ALA A 345 -64.50 -28.54 -15.08
C ALA A 345 -64.58 -30.01 -15.56
N PRO A 346 -65.66 -30.43 -16.25
CA PRO A 346 -65.83 -31.79 -16.74
C PRO A 346 -65.33 -31.98 -18.18
N SER A 347 -64.91 -33.20 -18.51
CA SER A 347 -64.89 -33.71 -19.90
C SER A 347 -66.32 -34.07 -20.33
N PRO A 348 -66.68 -33.92 -21.62
CA PRO A 348 -66.60 -35.08 -22.50
C PRO A 348 -66.28 -34.81 -23.99
N LYS A 349 -65.71 -35.85 -24.62
CA LYS A 349 -65.88 -36.35 -26.00
C LYS A 349 -66.53 -35.43 -27.06
N ASN A 350 -65.82 -35.24 -28.18
CA ASN A 350 -65.92 -36.14 -29.33
C ASN A 350 -64.56 -36.28 -30.03
#